data_AF-A0A835A7K4-F1
#
_entry.id   AF-A0A835A7K4-F1
#
_cell.length_a   1.000
_cell.length_b   1.000
_cell.length_c   1.000
_cell.angle_alpha   90.00
_cell.angle_beta   90.00
_cell.angle_gamma   90.00
#
_symmetry.space_group_name_H-M   'P 1'
#
loop_
_entity.id
_entity.type
_entity.pdbx_description
1 polymer ?
#
loop_
_entity_poly.entity_id
_entity_poly.type
_entity_poly.pdbx_seq_one_letter_code
_entity_poly.pdbx_strand_id
1 'polypeptide(L)'
;MPYFLRATLSEAAQVNCIASLIKAYGWKEVVPIYEDTDYGRGIIPYLTDALKEFGAFMPYHSVISESASNDQVEQELYKLMTMQTRVYIVHMSSALASALFMKAKELGMMSEMYAWILTDGIANIASSLSPPILEAMNGALGVKFYVPKSKEVDNFTARWNRRFKQDNPNVAPSQLSIFGLWGYDTIWALAQAAEKLRVGVRTSGYPEFMKVERDPTTNATTATGYAIDVFEEIYDAAIGDITIRYNRTSYADFMLPYTESGIAMIVPVEDCKNKNTWVFTKPLTTDLWFGSIAFFIYTGIVIWLLERRINNAELTGSFLRQLGIAIYFSFFADSE
;
A
#
# COMPACT_ATOMS: atom_id res chain seq x y z
N MET A 1 -10.96 -23.58 -20.57
CA MET A 1 -12.41 -23.57 -20.29
C MET A 1 -13.04 -22.19 -20.18
N PRO A 2 -14.22 -21.99 -20.79
CA PRO A 2 -14.82 -20.67 -21.06
C PRO A 2 -15.60 -19.99 -19.89
N TYR A 3 -15.45 -20.42 -18.63
CA TYR A 3 -16.34 -19.98 -17.53
C TYR A 3 -15.65 -19.30 -16.33
N PHE A 4 -14.33 -19.05 -16.37
CA PHE A 4 -13.61 -18.44 -15.24
C PHE A 4 -13.41 -16.92 -15.41
N LEU A 5 -13.84 -16.16 -14.39
CA LEU A 5 -13.72 -14.70 -14.34
C LEU A 5 -12.72 -14.31 -13.25
N ARG A 6 -11.65 -13.62 -13.64
CA ARG A 6 -10.61 -13.11 -12.73
C ARG A 6 -10.79 -11.61 -12.51
N ALA A 7 -10.91 -11.21 -11.25
CA ALA A 7 -10.97 -9.79 -10.87
C ALA A 7 -9.57 -9.16 -10.66
N THR A 8 -8.50 -9.96 -10.64
CA THR A 8 -7.15 -9.54 -10.24
C THR A 8 -6.15 -9.51 -11.41
N LEU A 9 -5.06 -8.75 -11.25
CA LEU A 9 -3.99 -8.59 -12.25
C LEU A 9 -3.15 -9.83 -12.47
N SER A 10 -2.76 -10.08 -13.73
CA SER A 10 -1.80 -11.13 -14.08
C SER A 10 -0.46 -10.89 -13.39
N GLU A 11 0.23 -11.97 -13.01
CA GLU A 11 1.57 -11.91 -12.43
C GLU A 11 2.58 -11.23 -13.38
N ALA A 12 2.34 -11.31 -14.70
CA ALA A 12 3.15 -10.60 -15.69
C ALA A 12 3.13 -9.06 -15.48
N ALA A 13 2.02 -8.49 -15.02
CA ALA A 13 1.91 -7.04 -14.82
C ALA A 13 2.84 -6.56 -13.70
N GLN A 14 2.81 -7.23 -12.54
CA GLN A 14 3.72 -6.91 -11.45
C GLN A 14 5.18 -7.22 -11.80
N VAL A 15 5.44 -8.32 -12.51
CA VAL A 15 6.80 -8.72 -12.90
C VAL A 15 7.41 -7.70 -13.86
N ASN A 16 6.66 -7.17 -14.82
CA ASN A 16 7.17 -6.11 -15.71
C ASN A 16 7.56 -4.85 -14.93
N CYS A 17 6.81 -4.50 -13.89
CA CYS A 17 7.13 -3.40 -12.99
C CYS A 17 8.43 -3.67 -12.21
N ILE A 18 8.55 -4.86 -11.60
CA ILE A 18 9.74 -5.31 -10.88
C ILE A 18 10.97 -5.37 -11.81
N ALA A 19 10.81 -5.92 -13.01
CA ALA A 19 11.87 -6.01 -14.02
C ALA A 19 12.36 -4.62 -14.45
N SER A 20 11.43 -3.69 -14.68
CA SER A 20 11.76 -2.30 -15.01
C SER A 20 12.53 -1.61 -13.88
N LEU A 21 12.14 -1.86 -12.63
CA LEU A 21 12.86 -1.39 -11.45
C LEU A 21 14.29 -1.97 -11.41
N ILE A 22 14.44 -3.28 -11.53
CA ILE A 22 15.76 -3.96 -11.52
C ILE A 22 16.66 -3.43 -12.63
N LYS A 23 16.10 -3.24 -13.83
CA LYS A 23 16.79 -2.65 -14.98
C LYS A 23 17.22 -1.21 -14.72
N ALA A 24 16.37 -0.40 -14.10
CA ALA A 24 16.67 1.01 -13.79
C ALA A 24 17.80 1.16 -12.77
N TYR A 25 17.87 0.27 -11.77
CA TYR A 25 18.95 0.24 -10.78
C TYR A 25 20.21 -0.50 -11.27
N GLY A 26 20.16 -1.13 -12.44
CA GLY A 26 21.30 -1.82 -13.05
C GLY A 26 21.69 -3.13 -12.36
N TRP A 27 20.81 -3.71 -11.53
CA TRP A 27 21.09 -4.98 -10.85
C TRP A 27 21.12 -6.14 -11.87
N LYS A 28 22.20 -6.93 -11.83
CA LYS A 28 22.41 -8.08 -12.72
C LYS A 28 22.05 -9.42 -12.09
N GLU A 29 22.11 -9.49 -10.78
CA GLU A 29 21.79 -10.67 -9.99
C GLU A 29 20.73 -10.31 -8.96
N VAL A 30 19.66 -11.10 -8.92
CA VAL A 30 18.58 -10.96 -7.94
C VAL A 30 18.17 -12.33 -7.43
N VAL A 31 17.83 -12.44 -6.15
CA VAL A 31 17.47 -13.72 -5.54
C VAL A 31 15.98 -13.69 -5.15
N PRO A 32 15.11 -14.48 -5.80
CA PRO A 32 13.74 -14.63 -5.33
C PRO A 32 13.73 -15.47 -4.04
N ILE A 33 12.93 -15.02 -3.08
CA ILE A 33 12.58 -15.72 -1.85
C ILE A 33 11.08 -15.95 -1.90
N TYR A 34 10.67 -17.21 -2.03
CA TYR A 34 9.27 -17.54 -2.20
C TYR A 34 8.85 -18.75 -1.40
N GLU A 35 7.56 -18.78 -1.11
CA GLU A 35 6.91 -19.88 -0.40
C GLU A 35 6.80 -21.12 -1.31
N ASP A 36 7.00 -22.32 -0.76
CA ASP A 36 6.98 -23.58 -1.51
C ASP A 36 5.57 -24.05 -1.87
N THR A 37 4.77 -23.13 -2.38
CA THR A 37 3.37 -23.31 -2.73
C THR A 37 3.16 -23.11 -4.21
N ASP A 38 1.95 -23.41 -4.63
CA ASP A 38 1.50 -23.17 -5.98
C ASP A 38 1.53 -21.71 -6.38
N TYR A 39 1.23 -20.86 -5.40
CA TYR A 39 1.35 -19.42 -5.43
C TYR A 39 2.82 -18.99 -5.56
N GLY A 40 3.68 -19.35 -4.60
CA GLY A 40 5.06 -18.86 -4.58
C GLY A 40 5.90 -19.28 -5.80
N ARG A 41 5.69 -20.50 -6.31
CA ARG A 41 6.35 -20.98 -7.54
C ARG A 41 5.80 -20.33 -8.82
N GLY A 42 4.59 -19.77 -8.78
CA GLY A 42 3.87 -19.25 -9.96
C GLY A 42 4.60 -18.09 -10.65
N ILE A 43 5.24 -17.22 -9.87
CA ILE A 43 5.90 -16.01 -10.37
C ILE A 43 7.22 -16.27 -11.09
N ILE A 44 7.86 -17.42 -10.85
CA ILE A 44 9.25 -17.70 -11.25
C ILE A 44 9.45 -17.74 -12.77
N PRO A 45 8.59 -18.38 -13.58
CA PRO A 45 8.72 -18.34 -15.04
C PRO A 45 8.65 -16.91 -15.58
N TYR A 46 7.72 -16.10 -15.09
CA TYR A 46 7.56 -14.71 -15.51
C TYR A 46 8.81 -13.88 -15.17
N LEU A 47 9.34 -14.02 -13.94
CA LEU A 47 10.59 -13.37 -13.55
C LEU A 47 11.75 -13.80 -14.43
N THR A 48 11.86 -15.10 -14.71
CA THR A 48 12.92 -15.65 -15.57
C THR A 48 12.90 -15.02 -16.95
N ASP A 49 11.72 -14.98 -17.59
CA ASP A 49 11.57 -14.43 -18.92
C ASP A 49 11.85 -12.92 -18.96
N ALA A 50 11.31 -12.16 -17.99
CA ALA A 50 11.49 -10.71 -17.94
C ALA A 50 12.93 -10.29 -17.64
N LEU A 51 13.63 -10.97 -16.73
CA LEU A 51 15.02 -10.65 -16.38
C LEU A 51 16.00 -10.99 -17.51
N LYS A 52 15.74 -12.10 -18.22
CA LYS A 52 16.56 -12.56 -19.34
C LYS A 52 16.63 -11.53 -20.47
N GLU A 53 15.57 -10.74 -20.69
CA GLU A 53 15.50 -9.72 -21.74
C GLU A 53 16.62 -8.66 -21.64
N PHE A 54 17.07 -8.33 -20.42
CA PHE A 54 18.13 -7.33 -20.18
C PHE A 54 19.39 -7.90 -19.52
N GLY A 55 19.53 -9.23 -19.56
CA GLY A 55 20.71 -9.95 -19.08
C GLY A 55 20.87 -9.92 -17.56
N ALA A 56 19.77 -9.81 -16.81
CA ALA A 56 19.75 -10.14 -15.39
C ALA A 56 19.36 -11.61 -15.21
N PHE A 57 19.78 -12.22 -14.11
CA PHE A 57 19.48 -13.62 -13.82
C PHE A 57 19.34 -13.86 -12.32
N MET A 58 18.85 -15.05 -11.97
CA MET A 58 18.63 -15.47 -10.60
C MET A 58 19.65 -16.55 -10.24
N PRO A 59 20.79 -16.20 -9.61
CA PRO A 59 21.86 -17.17 -9.33
C PRO A 59 21.44 -18.22 -8.29
N TYR A 60 20.42 -17.91 -7.49
CA TYR A 60 19.88 -18.78 -6.46
C TYR A 60 18.39 -18.51 -6.26
N HIS A 61 17.63 -19.55 -5.93
CA HIS A 61 16.22 -19.46 -5.55
C HIS A 61 16.09 -19.91 -4.10
N SER A 62 15.62 -19.01 -3.23
CA SER A 62 15.33 -19.35 -1.84
C SER A 62 13.89 -19.81 -1.73
N VAL A 63 13.70 -21.07 -1.38
CA VAL A 63 12.39 -21.73 -1.32
C VAL A 63 12.11 -22.11 0.12
N ILE A 64 11.05 -21.54 0.69
CA ILE A 64 10.70 -21.73 2.11
C ILE A 64 9.35 -22.45 2.19
N SER A 65 9.27 -23.55 2.93
CA SER A 65 7.99 -24.25 3.13
C SER A 65 6.94 -23.34 3.76
N GLU A 66 5.67 -23.46 3.34
CA GLU A 66 4.53 -22.80 4.00
C GLU A 66 4.47 -23.14 5.50
N SER A 67 4.90 -24.35 5.87
CA SER A 67 4.93 -24.81 7.26
C SER A 67 6.27 -24.55 7.97
N ALA A 68 7.13 -23.68 7.43
CA ALA A 68 8.47 -23.47 7.96
C ALA A 68 8.42 -22.85 9.36
N SER A 69 9.28 -23.35 10.26
CA SER A 69 9.48 -22.73 11.57
C SER A 69 10.35 -21.47 11.47
N ASN A 70 10.32 -20.64 12.52
CA ASN A 70 11.20 -19.46 12.60
C ASN A 70 12.69 -19.84 12.47
N ASP A 71 13.11 -20.98 13.01
CA ASP A 71 14.49 -21.46 12.93
C ASP A 71 14.87 -21.82 11.48
N GLN A 72 13.94 -22.40 10.72
CA GLN A 72 14.16 -22.73 9.31
C GLN A 72 14.26 -21.45 8.45
N VAL A 73 13.40 -20.46 8.72
CA VAL A 73 13.48 -19.14 8.07
C VAL A 73 14.83 -18.48 8.38
N GLU A 74 15.27 -18.53 9.64
CA GLU A 74 16.55 -17.98 10.08
C GLU A 74 17.74 -18.66 9.39
N GLN A 75 17.72 -20.00 9.27
CA GLN A 75 18.73 -20.76 8.54
C GLN A 75 18.82 -20.36 7.06
N GLU A 76 17.69 -20.14 6.39
CA GLU A 76 17.69 -19.65 5.01
C GLU A 76 18.27 -18.23 4.91
N LEU A 77 17.96 -17.34 5.85
CA LEU A 77 18.55 -16.00 5.90
C LEU A 77 20.06 -16.05 6.09
N TYR A 78 20.59 -16.93 6.94
CA TYR A 78 22.04 -17.12 7.08
C TYR A 78 22.70 -17.52 5.77
N LYS A 79 22.08 -18.42 4.98
CA LYS A 79 22.61 -18.77 3.65
C LYS A 79 22.67 -17.54 2.74
N LEU A 80 21.60 -16.75 2.70
CA LEU A 80 21.56 -15.52 1.90
C LEU A 80 22.62 -14.50 2.31
N MET A 81 22.92 -14.36 3.61
CA MET A 81 24.00 -13.49 4.10
C MET A 81 25.38 -13.88 3.52
N THR A 82 25.62 -15.18 3.29
CA THR A 82 26.90 -15.66 2.73
C THR A 82 27.05 -15.43 1.23
N MET A 83 25.96 -15.15 0.52
CA MET A 83 26.00 -14.89 -0.93
C MET A 83 26.62 -13.52 -1.22
N GLN A 84 26.96 -13.23 -2.48
CA GLN A 84 27.38 -11.87 -2.88
C GLN A 84 26.18 -11.00 -3.26
N THR A 85 25.13 -11.60 -3.80
CA THR A 85 23.90 -10.92 -4.20
C THR A 85 23.18 -10.37 -2.96
N ARG A 86 22.69 -9.13 -3.05
CA ARG A 86 22.03 -8.40 -1.95
C ARG A 86 20.65 -7.87 -2.30
N VAL A 87 20.12 -8.27 -3.45
CA VAL A 87 18.82 -7.85 -3.96
C VAL A 87 17.87 -9.03 -3.89
N TYR A 88 16.84 -8.92 -3.06
CA TYR A 88 15.89 -9.98 -2.79
C TYR A 88 14.50 -9.63 -3.26
N ILE A 89 13.84 -10.54 -3.96
CA ILE A 89 12.43 -10.40 -4.37
C ILE A 89 11.60 -11.33 -3.48
N VAL A 90 10.68 -10.79 -2.69
CA VAL A 90 9.90 -11.54 -1.71
C VAL A 90 8.50 -11.81 -2.24
N HIS A 91 8.16 -13.10 -2.39
CA HIS A 91 6.87 -13.57 -2.90
C HIS A 91 6.32 -14.74 -2.09
N MET A 92 5.54 -14.43 -1.07
CA MET A 92 5.02 -15.41 -0.11
C MET A 92 3.77 -14.90 0.59
N SER A 93 3.15 -15.76 1.40
CA SER A 93 2.03 -15.41 2.27
C SER A 93 2.42 -14.34 3.31
N SER A 94 1.42 -13.61 3.81
CA SER A 94 1.64 -12.55 4.80
C SER A 94 2.23 -13.06 6.11
N ALA A 95 1.84 -14.28 6.53
CA ALA A 95 2.35 -14.91 7.74
C ALA A 95 3.85 -15.22 7.62
N LEU A 96 4.26 -15.85 6.51
CA LEU A 96 5.65 -16.20 6.27
C LEU A 96 6.52 -14.96 6.03
N ALA A 97 6.00 -13.96 5.29
CA ALA A 97 6.67 -12.67 5.14
C ALA A 97 6.91 -11.98 6.47
N SER A 98 5.92 -12.01 7.38
CA SER A 98 6.07 -11.43 8.71
C SER A 98 7.22 -12.09 9.48
N ALA A 99 7.29 -13.42 9.46
CA ALA A 99 8.36 -14.16 10.11
C ALA A 99 9.73 -13.84 9.48
N LEU A 100 9.81 -13.83 8.14
CA LEU A 100 11.00 -13.49 7.38
C LEU A 100 11.55 -12.11 7.74
N PHE A 101 10.71 -11.07 7.70
CA PHE A 101 11.17 -9.71 7.95
C PHE A 101 11.53 -9.44 9.41
N MET A 102 10.81 -10.04 10.36
CA MET A 102 11.19 -9.98 11.77
C MET A 102 12.60 -10.56 11.98
N LYS A 103 12.88 -11.73 11.41
CA LYS A 103 14.22 -12.35 11.47
C LYS A 103 15.27 -11.57 10.68
N ALA A 104 14.95 -11.06 9.50
CA ALA A 104 15.85 -10.25 8.70
C ALA A 104 16.28 -8.97 9.45
N LYS A 105 15.36 -8.34 10.19
CA LYS A 105 15.68 -7.19 11.05
C LYS A 105 16.60 -7.57 12.20
N GLU A 106 16.30 -8.66 12.91
CA GLU A 106 17.16 -9.19 14.00
C GLU A 106 18.59 -9.47 13.52
N LEU A 107 18.73 -10.00 12.30
CA LEU A 107 20.02 -10.33 11.68
C LEU A 107 20.73 -9.13 11.01
N GLY A 108 20.16 -7.93 11.05
CA GLY A 108 20.73 -6.73 10.42
C GLY A 108 20.69 -6.74 8.88
N MET A 109 19.87 -7.61 8.29
CA MET A 109 19.67 -7.69 6.83
C MET A 109 18.74 -6.60 6.29
N MET A 110 18.16 -5.77 7.15
CA MET A 110 17.40 -4.57 6.77
C MET A 110 18.27 -3.30 6.71
N SER A 111 19.60 -3.46 6.65
CA SER A 111 20.54 -2.34 6.47
C SER A 111 20.62 -1.90 5.01
N GLU A 112 21.23 -0.72 4.78
CA GLU A 112 21.42 -0.12 3.45
C GLU A 112 22.20 -0.99 2.45
N MET A 113 22.86 -2.05 2.93
CA MET A 113 23.56 -3.02 2.09
C MET A 113 22.64 -3.97 1.32
N TYR A 114 21.36 -4.04 1.69
CA TYR A 114 20.38 -4.96 1.13
C TYR A 114 19.22 -4.21 0.48
N ALA A 115 18.75 -4.73 -0.66
CA ALA A 115 17.56 -4.24 -1.32
C ALA A 115 16.47 -5.31 -1.24
N TRP A 116 15.31 -4.94 -0.70
CA TRP A 116 14.15 -5.81 -0.54
C TRP A 116 13.03 -5.34 -1.46
N ILE A 117 12.61 -6.19 -2.39
CA ILE A 117 11.53 -5.93 -3.34
C ILE A 117 10.34 -6.80 -2.97
N LEU A 118 9.21 -6.19 -2.62
CA LEU A 118 7.98 -6.89 -2.27
C LEU A 118 7.08 -7.03 -3.50
N THR A 119 6.57 -8.23 -3.72
CA THR A 119 5.51 -8.48 -4.69
C THR A 119 4.16 -7.94 -4.23
N ASP A 120 3.20 -7.92 -5.15
CA ASP A 120 1.86 -7.40 -4.92
C ASP A 120 1.12 -8.08 -3.75
N GLY A 121 1.35 -9.37 -3.52
CA GLY A 121 0.72 -10.14 -2.46
C GLY A 121 1.00 -9.58 -1.06
N ILE A 122 2.18 -9.00 -0.85
CA ILE A 122 2.57 -8.39 0.45
C ILE A 122 2.34 -6.89 0.41
N ALA A 123 2.75 -6.21 -0.66
CA ALA A 123 2.70 -4.75 -0.74
C ALA A 123 1.27 -4.20 -0.67
N ASN A 124 0.27 -4.91 -1.20
CA ASN A 124 -1.14 -4.48 -1.16
C ASN A 124 -1.81 -4.61 0.22
N ILE A 125 -1.21 -5.35 1.14
CA ILE A 125 -1.72 -5.54 2.51
C ILE A 125 -0.79 -4.95 3.57
N ALA A 126 0.30 -4.31 3.17
CA ALA A 126 1.28 -3.73 4.10
C ALA A 126 0.63 -2.76 5.10
N SER A 127 -0.35 -1.97 4.66
CA SER A 127 -1.12 -1.04 5.51
C SER A 127 -2.04 -1.72 6.53
N SER A 128 -2.28 -3.02 6.37
CA SER A 128 -3.12 -3.84 7.24
C SER A 128 -2.31 -4.69 8.21
N LEU A 129 -0.97 -4.71 8.08
CA LEU A 129 -0.06 -5.42 8.98
C LEU A 129 0.09 -4.68 10.31
N SER A 130 0.49 -5.41 11.35
CA SER A 130 0.71 -4.80 12.67
C SER A 130 1.95 -3.87 12.65
N PRO A 131 1.98 -2.82 13.51
CA PRO A 131 3.09 -1.88 13.52
C PRO A 131 4.49 -2.51 13.68
N PRO A 132 4.70 -3.54 14.54
CA PRO A 132 6.01 -4.19 14.65
C PRO A 132 6.47 -4.86 13.35
N ILE A 133 5.54 -5.48 12.61
CA ILE A 133 5.84 -6.11 11.32
C ILE A 133 6.19 -5.04 10.28
N LEU A 134 5.43 -3.95 10.23
CA LEU A 134 5.71 -2.84 9.32
C LEU A 134 7.08 -2.20 9.60
N GLU A 135 7.44 -2.06 10.88
CA GLU A 135 8.75 -1.57 11.30
C GLU A 135 9.89 -2.55 10.94
N ALA A 136 9.60 -3.86 10.89
CA ALA A 136 10.56 -4.86 10.43
C ALA A 136 10.80 -4.82 8.92
N MET A 137 9.83 -4.33 8.16
CA MET A 137 9.90 -4.20 6.69
C MET A 137 10.43 -2.85 6.22
N ASN A 138 10.90 -2.01 7.14
CA ASN A 138 11.32 -0.66 6.83
C ASN A 138 12.48 -0.64 5.81
N GLY A 139 12.36 0.17 4.75
CA GLY A 139 13.31 0.21 3.64
C GLY A 139 13.00 -0.77 2.50
N ALA A 140 12.00 -1.64 2.65
CA ALA A 140 11.53 -2.47 1.56
C ALA A 140 10.68 -1.67 0.54
N LEU A 141 10.86 -2.00 -0.73
CA LEU A 141 10.16 -1.38 -1.85
C LEU A 141 9.14 -2.38 -2.42
N GLY A 142 7.85 -2.03 -2.46
CA GLY A 142 6.80 -2.92 -2.94
C GLY A 142 6.13 -2.46 -4.23
N VAL A 143 5.65 -3.42 -5.02
CA VAL A 143 4.73 -3.14 -6.14
C VAL A 143 3.32 -3.33 -5.64
N LYS A 144 2.49 -2.28 -5.69
CA LYS A 144 1.09 -2.35 -5.26
C LYS A 144 0.18 -1.84 -6.36
N PHE A 145 -1.09 -2.22 -6.30
CA PHE A 145 -2.06 -1.74 -7.26
C PHE A 145 -2.50 -0.31 -6.91
N TYR A 146 -2.60 0.52 -7.94
CA TYR A 146 -3.09 1.87 -7.77
C TYR A 146 -4.61 1.91 -7.91
N VAL A 147 -5.28 2.38 -6.86
CA VAL A 147 -6.71 2.65 -6.87
C VAL A 147 -6.89 4.17 -6.99
N PRO A 148 -7.43 4.68 -8.11
CA PRO A 148 -7.71 6.10 -8.27
C PRO A 148 -8.64 6.61 -7.17
N LYS A 149 -8.33 7.80 -6.62
CA LYS A 149 -9.21 8.43 -5.63
C LYS A 149 -10.54 8.82 -6.26
N SER A 150 -11.63 8.40 -5.65
CA SER A 150 -12.98 8.75 -6.06
C SER A 150 -13.90 8.87 -4.85
N LYS A 151 -15.00 9.62 -5.00
CA LYS A 151 -15.99 9.80 -3.93
C LYS A 151 -16.66 8.47 -3.56
N GLU A 152 -16.81 7.57 -4.53
CA GLU A 152 -17.39 6.24 -4.39
C GLU A 152 -16.51 5.35 -3.51
N VAL A 153 -15.20 5.35 -3.76
CA VAL A 153 -14.21 4.60 -2.95
C VAL A 153 -14.16 5.15 -1.53
N ASP A 154 -14.16 6.47 -1.36
CA ASP A 154 -14.17 7.09 -0.02
C ASP A 154 -15.45 6.75 0.75
N ASN A 155 -16.61 6.86 0.10
CA ASN A 155 -17.90 6.50 0.70
C ASN A 155 -17.98 5.02 1.06
N PHE A 156 -17.49 4.13 0.18
CA PHE A 156 -17.42 2.70 0.45
C PHE A 156 -16.52 2.40 1.64
N THR A 157 -15.31 2.95 1.65
CA THR A 157 -14.33 2.77 2.74
C THR A 157 -14.89 3.25 4.08
N ALA A 158 -15.58 4.40 4.11
CA ALA A 158 -16.23 4.90 5.32
C ALA A 158 -17.34 3.96 5.83
N ARG A 159 -18.18 3.43 4.93
CA ARG A 159 -19.23 2.45 5.27
C ARG A 159 -18.64 1.14 5.77
N TRP A 160 -17.62 0.63 5.09
CA TRP A 160 -16.91 -0.59 5.47
C TRP A 160 -16.31 -0.48 6.87
N ASN A 161 -15.53 0.58 7.12
CA ASN A 161 -14.88 0.81 8.41
C ASN A 161 -15.90 0.91 9.56
N ARG A 162 -17.05 1.55 9.31
CA ARG A 162 -18.13 1.63 10.30
C ARG A 162 -18.68 0.25 10.65
N ARG A 163 -18.95 -0.61 9.66
CA ARG A 163 -19.45 -1.98 9.88
C ARG A 163 -18.38 -2.87 10.52
N PHE A 164 -17.16 -2.85 9.99
CA PHE A 164 -16.07 -3.66 10.52
C PHE A 164 -15.84 -3.41 12.02
N LYS A 165 -15.90 -2.15 12.47
CA LYS A 165 -15.78 -1.81 13.89
C LYS A 165 -16.97 -2.27 14.73
N GLN A 166 -18.17 -2.30 14.17
CA GLN A 166 -19.36 -2.83 14.86
C GLN A 166 -19.25 -4.34 15.06
N ASP A 167 -18.83 -5.06 14.02
CA ASP A 167 -18.72 -6.52 14.04
C ASP A 167 -17.47 -7.00 14.81
N ASN A 168 -16.41 -6.18 14.84
CA ASN A 168 -15.12 -6.50 15.45
C ASN A 168 -14.68 -5.39 16.43
N PRO A 169 -15.38 -5.18 17.56
CA PRO A 169 -15.15 -4.05 18.45
C PRO A 169 -13.76 -4.04 19.11
N ASN A 170 -13.13 -5.20 19.25
CA ASN A 170 -11.83 -5.37 19.91
C ASN A 170 -10.65 -5.40 18.93
N VAL A 171 -10.89 -5.33 17.63
CA VAL A 171 -9.84 -5.36 16.60
C VAL A 171 -9.49 -3.93 16.21
N ALA A 172 -8.20 -3.62 16.15
CA ALA A 172 -7.74 -2.31 15.68
C ALA A 172 -8.26 -2.06 14.25
N PRO A 173 -8.61 -0.81 13.90
CA PRO A 173 -9.06 -0.50 12.55
C PRO A 173 -7.96 -0.89 11.54
N SER A 174 -8.27 -1.86 10.68
CA SER A 174 -7.42 -2.21 9.56
C SER A 174 -7.82 -1.38 8.34
N GLN A 175 -6.85 -0.91 7.57
CA GLN A 175 -7.16 -0.27 6.30
C GLN A 175 -7.73 -1.31 5.34
N LEU A 176 -8.77 -0.91 4.60
CA LEU A 176 -9.34 -1.71 3.53
C LEU A 176 -8.27 -1.92 2.45
N SER A 177 -7.86 -3.18 2.27
CA SER A 177 -6.93 -3.56 1.20
C SER A 177 -7.65 -3.59 -0.15
N ILE A 178 -6.87 -3.56 -1.24
CA ILE A 178 -7.44 -3.71 -2.58
C ILE A 178 -8.18 -5.04 -2.76
N PHE A 179 -7.77 -6.10 -2.05
CA PHE A 179 -8.49 -7.38 -2.07
C PHE A 179 -9.93 -7.23 -1.58
N GLY A 180 -10.18 -6.36 -0.60
CA GLY A 180 -11.54 -6.05 -0.15
C GLY A 180 -12.35 -5.27 -1.19
N LEU A 181 -11.71 -4.37 -1.95
CA LEU A 181 -12.35 -3.67 -3.07
C LEU A 181 -12.73 -4.64 -4.20
N TRP A 182 -11.81 -5.53 -4.58
CA TRP A 182 -12.08 -6.56 -5.58
C TRP A 182 -13.16 -7.54 -5.12
N GLY A 183 -13.19 -7.92 -3.85
CA GLY A 183 -14.28 -8.72 -3.29
C GLY A 183 -15.65 -8.02 -3.43
N TYR A 184 -15.71 -6.71 -3.16
CA TYR A 184 -16.93 -5.93 -3.35
C TYR A 184 -17.37 -5.87 -4.81
N ASP A 185 -16.47 -5.51 -5.72
CA ASP A 185 -16.77 -5.41 -7.16
C ASP A 185 -17.19 -6.76 -7.74
N THR A 186 -16.56 -7.85 -7.26
CA THR A 186 -16.91 -9.22 -7.62
C THR A 186 -18.35 -9.55 -7.25
N ILE A 187 -18.73 -9.35 -5.99
CA ILE A 187 -20.09 -9.65 -5.52
C ILE A 187 -21.10 -8.74 -6.20
N TRP A 188 -20.74 -7.48 -6.44
CA TRP A 188 -21.58 -6.54 -7.17
C TRP A 188 -21.81 -6.96 -8.63
N ALA A 189 -20.76 -7.41 -9.32
CA ALA A 189 -20.85 -7.93 -10.68
C ALA A 189 -21.71 -9.20 -10.74
N LEU A 190 -21.55 -10.11 -9.77
CA LEU A 190 -22.37 -11.31 -9.64
C LEU A 190 -23.85 -10.97 -9.42
N ALA A 191 -24.15 -10.03 -8.52
CA ALA A 191 -25.50 -9.58 -8.25
C ALA A 191 -26.15 -8.96 -9.50
N GLN A 192 -25.41 -8.12 -10.24
CA GLN A 192 -25.91 -7.56 -11.50
C GLN A 192 -26.12 -8.62 -12.58
N ALA A 193 -25.25 -9.64 -12.66
CA ALA A 193 -25.43 -10.75 -13.58
C ALA A 193 -26.69 -11.55 -13.25
N ALA A 194 -26.92 -11.86 -11.97
CA ALA A 194 -28.13 -12.50 -11.49
C ALA A 194 -29.40 -11.67 -11.78
N GLU A 195 -29.37 -10.35 -11.59
CA GLU A 195 -30.50 -9.47 -11.89
C GLU A 195 -30.85 -9.43 -13.39
N LYS A 196 -29.82 -9.48 -14.26
CA LYS A 196 -29.99 -9.49 -15.72
C LYS A 196 -30.48 -10.83 -16.26
N LEU A 197 -30.29 -11.93 -15.53
CA LEU A 197 -30.83 -13.25 -15.86
C LEU A 197 -32.34 -13.28 -15.59
N ARG A 198 -33.14 -12.61 -16.44
CA ARG A 198 -34.59 -12.83 -16.51
C ARG A 198 -34.86 -14.11 -17.30
N VAL A 199 -34.70 -15.26 -16.65
CA VAL A 199 -35.06 -16.55 -17.23
C VAL A 199 -36.58 -16.62 -17.35
N GLY A 200 -37.09 -16.68 -18.58
CA GLY A 200 -38.52 -16.89 -18.83
C GLY A 200 -38.91 -18.32 -18.45
N VAL A 201 -39.40 -18.52 -17.22
CA VAL A 201 -39.81 -19.84 -16.75
C VAL A 201 -41.21 -20.16 -17.29
N ARG A 202 -41.32 -21.14 -18.19
CA ARG A 202 -42.61 -21.71 -18.58
C ARG A 202 -42.95 -22.87 -17.67
N THR A 203 -44.22 -22.99 -17.30
CA THR A 203 -44.73 -24.18 -16.61
C THR A 203 -44.52 -25.40 -17.52
N SER A 204 -43.79 -26.40 -17.04
CA SER A 204 -43.63 -27.67 -17.73
C SER A 204 -44.94 -28.47 -17.68
N GLY A 205 -45.17 -29.33 -18.67
CA GLY A 205 -46.25 -30.34 -18.60
C GLY A 205 -46.00 -31.42 -17.54
N TYR A 206 -44.79 -31.47 -16.98
CA TYR A 206 -44.35 -32.37 -15.92
C TYR A 206 -43.90 -31.55 -14.70
N PRO A 207 -44.71 -31.49 -13.63
CA PRO A 207 -44.43 -30.67 -12.45
C PRO A 207 -43.14 -31.05 -11.71
N GLU A 208 -42.65 -32.28 -11.85
CA GLU A 208 -41.41 -32.74 -11.21
C GLU A 208 -40.16 -32.03 -11.77
N PHE A 209 -40.19 -31.64 -13.06
CA PHE A 209 -39.07 -30.98 -13.72
C PHE A 209 -39.08 -29.46 -13.52
N MET A 210 -40.25 -28.81 -13.63
CA MET A 210 -40.36 -27.35 -13.48
C MET A 210 -41.81 -26.95 -13.22
N LYS A 211 -42.06 -26.45 -12.01
CA LYS A 211 -43.34 -25.94 -11.52
C LYS A 211 -43.21 -24.45 -11.27
N VAL A 212 -44.15 -23.66 -11.81
CA VAL A 212 -44.20 -22.22 -11.61
C VAL A 212 -45.48 -21.87 -10.89
N GLU A 213 -45.36 -21.33 -9.68
CA GLU A 213 -46.48 -20.83 -8.90
C GLU A 213 -46.40 -19.30 -8.85
N ARG A 214 -47.55 -18.66 -8.99
CA ARG A 214 -47.66 -17.21 -8.92
C ARG A 214 -48.51 -16.85 -7.73
N ASP A 215 -47.93 -16.13 -6.78
CA ASP A 215 -48.65 -15.64 -5.61
C ASP A 215 -49.71 -14.62 -6.07
N PRO A 216 -51.00 -14.89 -5.84
CA PRO A 216 -52.09 -14.03 -6.31
C PRO A 216 -52.13 -12.66 -5.61
N THR A 217 -51.45 -12.52 -4.47
CA THR A 217 -51.46 -11.31 -3.63
C THR A 217 -50.25 -10.43 -3.89
N THR A 218 -49.07 -11.02 -4.05
CA THR A 218 -47.80 -10.29 -4.23
C THR A 218 -47.35 -10.22 -5.69
N ASN A 219 -48.01 -10.95 -6.60
CA ASN A 219 -47.60 -11.14 -8.00
C ASN A 219 -46.21 -11.77 -8.16
N ALA A 220 -45.58 -12.23 -7.06
CA ALA A 220 -44.30 -12.92 -7.08
C ALA A 220 -44.44 -14.27 -7.79
N THR A 221 -43.43 -14.65 -8.56
CA THR A 221 -43.39 -15.93 -9.28
C THR A 221 -42.31 -16.79 -8.67
N THR A 222 -42.67 -17.97 -8.19
CA THR A 222 -41.76 -18.94 -7.58
C THR A 222 -41.65 -20.15 -8.49
N ALA A 223 -40.43 -20.49 -8.91
CA ALA A 223 -40.16 -21.66 -9.74
C ALA A 223 -39.46 -22.73 -8.91
N THR A 224 -39.93 -23.98 -8.97
CA THR A 224 -39.34 -25.13 -8.24
C THR A 224 -39.28 -26.36 -9.15
N GLY A 225 -38.41 -27.33 -8.85
CA GLY A 225 -38.32 -28.61 -9.56
C GLY A 225 -36.90 -28.96 -10.00
N TYR A 226 -36.73 -30.19 -10.52
CA TYR A 226 -35.42 -30.77 -10.79
C TYR A 226 -34.53 -29.93 -11.73
N ALA A 227 -35.12 -29.22 -12.71
CA ALA A 227 -34.36 -28.35 -13.60
C ALA A 227 -33.86 -27.06 -12.91
N ILE A 228 -34.56 -26.58 -11.88
CA ILE A 228 -34.10 -25.47 -11.03
C ILE A 228 -32.99 -25.97 -10.10
N ASP A 229 -33.19 -27.13 -9.47
CA ASP A 229 -32.20 -27.74 -8.58
C ASP A 229 -30.88 -28.01 -9.33
N VAL A 230 -30.95 -28.56 -10.55
CA VAL A 230 -29.79 -28.77 -11.43
C VAL A 230 -29.18 -27.43 -11.88
N PHE A 231 -29.98 -26.40 -12.18
CA PHE A 231 -29.46 -25.08 -12.57
C PHE A 231 -28.74 -24.38 -11.42
N GLU A 232 -29.23 -24.51 -10.18
CA GLU A 232 -28.58 -24.00 -8.97
C GLU A 232 -27.31 -24.79 -8.62
N GLU A 233 -27.26 -26.09 -8.95
CA GLU A 233 -26.09 -26.95 -8.80
C GLU A 233 -24.99 -26.65 -9.84
N ILE A 234 -25.31 -25.98 -10.96
CA ILE A 234 -24.41 -25.61 -12.09
C ILE A 234 -23.87 -24.17 -11.98
N TYR A 235 -23.90 -23.48 -10.84
CA TYR A 235 -23.25 -22.15 -10.78
C TYR A 235 -21.72 -22.27 -11.04
N ASP A 236 -21.32 -21.92 -12.27
CA ASP A 236 -20.11 -22.32 -13.02
C ASP A 236 -18.84 -21.45 -12.77
N ALA A 237 -18.86 -20.56 -11.79
CA ALA A 237 -17.79 -19.59 -11.57
C ALA A 237 -17.34 -19.56 -10.10
N ALA A 238 -16.10 -19.96 -9.86
CA ALA A 238 -15.45 -19.77 -8.58
C ALA A 238 -14.69 -18.44 -8.59
N ILE A 239 -14.98 -17.56 -7.64
CA ILE A 239 -14.29 -16.27 -7.52
C ILE A 239 -13.67 -16.17 -6.12
N GLY A 240 -12.33 -16.10 -6.11
CA GLY A 240 -11.52 -16.09 -4.90
C GLY A 240 -10.05 -15.90 -5.26
N ASP A 241 -9.17 -16.03 -4.28
CA ASP A 241 -7.72 -16.05 -4.50
C ASP A 241 -7.32 -17.36 -5.21
N ILE A 242 -7.29 -17.34 -6.54
CA ILE A 242 -7.02 -18.51 -7.38
C ILE A 242 -5.85 -18.19 -8.31
N THR A 243 -4.69 -18.77 -8.01
CA THR A 243 -3.48 -18.64 -8.84
C THR A 243 -3.61 -19.43 -10.16
N ILE A 244 -3.23 -18.78 -11.27
CA ILE A 244 -3.21 -19.37 -12.62
C ILE A 244 -2.01 -20.30 -12.76
N ARG A 245 -2.23 -21.57 -13.08
CA ARG A 245 -1.17 -22.55 -13.37
C ARG A 245 -1.33 -23.18 -14.74
N TYR A 246 -0.23 -23.52 -15.41
CA TYR A 246 -0.25 -24.25 -16.69
C TYR A 246 -0.94 -25.62 -16.60
N ASN A 247 -0.85 -26.32 -15.46
CA ASN A 247 -1.61 -27.56 -15.28
C ASN A 247 -3.12 -27.29 -15.16
N ARG A 248 -3.51 -26.09 -14.71
CA ARG A 248 -4.90 -25.65 -14.61
C ARG A 248 -5.41 -24.99 -15.89
N THR A 249 -4.56 -24.57 -16.82
CA THR A 249 -5.02 -24.15 -18.16
C THR A 249 -5.60 -25.31 -18.96
N SER A 250 -5.23 -26.56 -18.62
CA SER A 250 -5.89 -27.75 -19.15
C SER A 250 -7.33 -27.91 -18.63
N TYR A 251 -7.65 -27.27 -17.51
CA TYR A 251 -8.93 -27.35 -16.80
C TYR A 251 -9.67 -25.99 -16.64
N ALA A 252 -9.15 -24.85 -17.13
CA ALA A 252 -9.76 -23.51 -17.02
C ALA A 252 -9.14 -22.49 -18.01
N ASP A 253 -9.89 -21.54 -18.60
CA ASP A 253 -9.34 -20.39 -19.40
C ASP A 253 -9.38 -19.09 -18.58
N PHE A 254 -8.51 -18.13 -18.89
CA PHE A 254 -8.26 -16.95 -18.05
C PHE A 254 -8.35 -15.62 -18.86
N MET A 255 -8.92 -14.54 -18.27
CA MET A 255 -9.05 -13.21 -18.90
C MET A 255 -7.96 -12.19 -18.50
N LEU A 256 -7.85 -11.10 -19.29
CA LEU A 256 -6.94 -9.97 -19.07
C LEU A 256 -7.43 -9.01 -17.98
N PRO A 257 -6.53 -8.42 -17.16
CA PRO A 257 -6.91 -7.60 -16.01
C PRO A 257 -7.11 -6.10 -16.31
N TYR A 258 -7.88 -5.40 -15.47
CA TYR A 258 -8.38 -4.03 -15.73
C TYR A 258 -7.76 -2.90 -14.88
N THR A 259 -6.90 -3.18 -13.91
CA THR A 259 -6.19 -2.16 -13.10
C THR A 259 -4.71 -2.06 -13.49
N GLU A 260 -4.05 -0.94 -13.20
CA GLU A 260 -2.61 -0.77 -13.47
C GLU A 260 -1.76 -1.01 -12.21
N SER A 261 -0.56 -1.56 -12.40
CA SER A 261 0.44 -1.76 -11.34
C SER A 261 1.23 -0.48 -11.05
N GLY A 262 1.46 -0.15 -9.78
CA GLY A 262 2.29 0.98 -9.34
C GLY A 262 3.39 0.57 -8.34
N ILE A 263 4.36 1.46 -8.10
CA ILE A 263 5.46 1.25 -7.16
C ILE A 263 5.20 2.05 -5.86
N ALA A 264 5.46 1.46 -4.70
CA ALA A 264 5.32 2.10 -3.39
C ALA A 264 6.47 1.72 -2.45
N MET A 265 7.00 2.70 -1.71
CA MET A 265 8.05 2.49 -0.71
C MET A 265 7.46 2.46 0.71
N ILE A 266 7.91 1.52 1.55
CA ILE A 266 7.56 1.48 2.96
C ILE A 266 8.60 2.31 3.73
N VAL A 267 8.13 3.36 4.40
CA VAL A 267 8.95 4.33 5.14
C VAL A 267 8.33 4.47 6.53
N PRO A 268 9.11 4.57 7.62
CA PRO A 268 8.53 4.71 8.94
C PRO A 268 7.87 6.08 9.00
N VAL A 269 6.67 6.14 9.58
CA VAL A 269 6.08 7.43 9.92
C VAL A 269 6.89 7.98 11.09
N GLU A 270 7.68 9.02 10.84
CA GLU A 270 8.27 9.80 11.93
C GLU A 270 7.12 10.39 12.75
N ASP A 271 7.02 9.93 13.99
CA ASP A 271 6.02 10.40 14.93
C ASP A 271 6.35 11.86 15.25
N CYS A 272 5.63 12.81 14.65
CA CYS A 272 5.75 14.25 14.91
C CYS A 272 5.21 14.61 16.32
N LYS A 273 5.72 13.96 17.37
CA LYS A 273 5.42 14.29 18.78
C LYS A 273 6.34 15.38 19.30
N ASN A 274 6.58 16.43 18.51
CA ASN A 274 7.19 17.64 19.03
C ASN A 274 6.24 18.82 18.82
N LYS A 275 5.38 19.07 19.81
CA LYS A 275 4.59 20.30 19.95
C LYS A 275 5.50 21.46 20.36
N ASN A 276 6.60 21.68 19.64
CA ASN A 276 7.47 22.81 19.95
C ASN A 276 6.83 24.07 19.37
N THR A 277 6.28 24.94 20.22
CA THR A 277 5.66 26.22 19.83
C THR A 277 6.63 27.15 19.07
N TRP A 278 7.92 26.83 19.08
CA TRP A 278 9.02 27.57 18.46
C TRP A 278 9.39 27.07 17.05
N VAL A 279 8.43 26.52 16.30
CA VAL A 279 8.63 26.14 14.88
C VAL A 279 9.10 27.32 14.02
N PHE A 280 8.71 28.55 14.40
CA PHE A 280 9.08 29.77 13.68
C PHE A 280 10.57 30.15 13.78
N THR A 281 11.37 29.54 14.68
CA THR A 281 12.82 29.81 14.74
C THR A 281 13.65 28.87 13.86
N LYS A 282 13.05 27.79 13.34
CA LYS A 282 13.69 26.85 12.39
C LYS A 282 14.20 27.46 11.07
N PRO A 283 13.62 28.54 10.50
CA PRO A 283 14.08 29.09 9.23
C PRO A 283 15.45 29.77 9.31
N LEU A 284 15.91 30.15 10.51
CA LEU A 284 17.14 30.92 10.70
C LEU A 284 18.13 30.13 11.56
N THR A 285 19.37 29.95 11.08
CA THR A 285 20.40 29.22 11.82
C THR A 285 20.80 30.00 13.09
N THR A 286 21.36 29.31 14.09
CA THR A 286 21.83 29.95 15.34
C THR A 286 22.80 31.09 15.07
N ASP A 287 23.70 30.92 14.11
CA ASP A 287 24.69 31.93 13.74
C ASP A 287 24.04 33.16 13.11
N LEU A 288 23.00 32.95 12.29
CA LEU A 288 22.21 34.03 11.72
C LEU A 288 21.38 34.76 12.79
N TRP A 289 20.84 34.07 13.79
CA TRP A 289 20.17 34.70 14.93
C TRP A 289 21.12 35.61 15.71
N PHE A 290 22.33 35.14 16.04
CA PHE A 290 23.33 35.97 16.70
C PHE A 290 23.77 37.14 15.82
N GLY A 291 23.92 36.91 14.51
CA GLY A 291 24.20 37.97 13.53
C GLY A 291 23.11 39.05 13.50
N SER A 292 21.83 38.67 13.46
CA SER A 292 20.72 39.62 13.48
C SER A 292 20.66 40.41 14.78
N ILE A 293 20.83 39.76 15.94
CA ILE A 293 20.86 40.45 17.24
C ILE A 293 22.03 41.43 17.30
N ALA A 294 23.23 41.02 16.86
CA ALA A 294 24.40 41.89 16.81
C ALA A 294 24.19 43.09 15.88
N PHE A 295 23.56 42.89 14.73
CA PHE A 295 23.22 43.97 13.79
C PHE A 295 22.24 44.98 14.40
N PHE A 296 21.17 44.50 15.06
CA PHE A 296 20.21 45.36 15.75
C PHE A 296 20.86 46.21 16.86
N ILE A 297 21.77 45.61 17.63
CA ILE A 297 22.51 46.33 18.67
C ILE A 297 23.44 47.37 18.04
N TYR A 298 24.16 47.00 16.97
CA TYR A 298 25.04 47.92 16.25
C TYR A 298 24.28 49.11 15.69
N THR A 299 23.15 48.88 15.01
CA THR A 299 22.30 49.98 14.50
C THR A 299 21.77 50.85 15.62
N GLY A 300 21.39 50.27 16.76
CA GLY A 300 20.96 51.03 17.95
C GLY A 300 22.06 51.94 18.50
N ILE A 301 23.30 51.46 18.56
CA ILE A 301 24.47 52.26 19.01
C ILE A 301 24.77 53.38 18.02
N VAL A 302 24.71 53.12 16.71
CA VAL A 302 24.95 54.12 15.67
C VAL A 302 23.90 55.24 15.74
N ILE A 303 22.63 54.89 15.86
CA ILE A 303 21.53 55.87 16.01
C ILE A 303 21.76 56.70 17.28
N TRP A 304 22.06 56.05 18.42
CA TRP A 304 22.32 56.74 19.67
C TRP A 304 23.49 57.73 19.59
N LEU A 305 24.58 57.36 18.90
CA LEU A 305 25.73 58.24 18.70
C LEU A 305 25.40 59.43 17.76
N LEU A 306 24.68 59.19 16.67
CA LEU A 306 24.26 60.25 15.74
C LEU A 306 23.35 61.25 16.43
N GLU A 307 22.41 60.78 17.24
CA GLU A 307 21.46 61.63 17.94
C GLU A 307 22.13 62.42 19.08
N ARG A 308 23.07 61.81 19.81
CA ARG A 308 23.90 62.50 20.80
C ARG A 308 24.74 63.63 20.18
N ARG A 309 25.10 63.53 18.90
CA ARG A 309 25.85 64.56 18.18
C ARG A 309 24.98 65.75 17.76
N ILE A 310 23.68 65.53 17.54
CA ILE A 310 22.74 66.53 16.99
C ILE A 310 22.03 67.36 18.08
N ASN A 311 22.15 67.03 19.37
CA ASN A 311 21.58 67.79 20.49
C ASN A 311 20.05 68.03 20.36
N ASN A 312 19.31 67.08 19.81
CA ASN A 312 17.85 67.13 19.78
C ASN A 312 17.30 66.92 21.20
N ALA A 313 16.76 67.98 21.80
CA ALA A 313 16.25 67.98 23.18
C ALA A 313 14.96 67.16 23.38
N GLU A 314 14.29 66.74 22.30
CA GLU A 314 12.95 66.15 22.34
C GLU A 314 12.96 64.64 22.68
N LEU A 315 14.10 63.98 22.56
CA LEU A 315 14.27 62.54 22.84
C LEU A 315 15.14 62.25 24.08
N THR A 316 15.46 63.25 24.89
CA THR A 316 16.24 63.14 26.16
C THR A 316 15.43 62.51 27.31
N GLY A 317 14.77 61.37 27.05
CA GLY A 317 14.00 60.60 28.04
C GLY A 317 14.69 59.31 28.46
N SER A 318 14.08 58.58 29.42
CA SER A 318 14.51 57.25 29.86
C SER A 318 14.74 56.29 28.68
N PHE A 319 15.78 55.46 28.77
CA PHE A 319 16.21 54.49 27.76
C PHE A 319 15.06 53.64 27.18
N LEU A 320 14.09 53.25 28.01
CA LEU A 320 12.92 52.48 27.59
C LEU A 320 11.96 53.26 26.66
N ARG A 321 11.91 54.59 26.82
CA ARG A 321 11.07 55.49 26.01
C ARG A 321 11.68 55.73 24.63
N GLN A 322 13.02 55.85 24.57
CA GLN A 322 13.75 55.94 23.29
C GLN A 322 13.62 54.66 22.46
N LEU A 323 13.72 53.50 23.12
CA LEU A 323 13.56 52.20 22.48
C LEU A 323 12.13 51.99 21.96
N GLY A 324 11.12 52.47 22.70
CA GLY A 324 9.72 52.49 22.26
C GLY A 324 9.47 53.39 21.04
N ILE A 325 10.07 54.59 20.98
CA ILE A 325 9.93 55.50 19.84
C ILE A 325 10.61 54.93 18.58
N ALA A 326 11.79 54.32 18.72
CA ALA A 326 12.50 53.68 17.60
C ALA A 326 11.72 52.49 17.01
N ILE A 327 11.10 51.66 17.86
CA ILE A 327 10.22 50.56 17.41
C ILE A 327 8.96 51.12 16.73
N TYR A 328 8.36 52.18 17.29
CA TYR A 328 7.18 52.82 16.71
C TYR A 328 7.44 53.38 15.31
N PHE A 329 8.53 54.12 15.11
CA PHE A 329 8.91 54.61 13.77
C PHE A 329 9.23 53.47 12.80
N SER A 330 9.91 52.41 13.24
CA SER A 330 10.27 51.30 12.35
C SER A 330 9.06 50.50 11.82
N PHE A 331 7.94 50.52 12.54
CA PHE A 331 6.71 49.79 12.15
C PHE A 331 5.62 50.68 11.53
N PHE A 332 5.64 52.00 11.81
CA PHE A 332 4.57 52.92 11.39
C PHE A 332 5.05 54.13 10.56
N ALA A 333 6.33 54.21 10.18
CA ALA A 333 6.84 55.30 9.34
C ALA A 333 6.29 55.32 7.91
N ASP A 334 5.61 54.27 7.44
CA ASP A 334 5.01 54.20 6.10
C ASP A 334 3.50 54.51 6.08
N SER A 335 2.91 54.99 7.18
CA SER A 335 1.51 55.43 7.21
C SER A 335 1.36 56.95 7.14
N GLU A 336 1.79 57.55 6.02
CA GLU A 336 1.29 58.85 5.52
C GLU A 336 1.18 58.85 4.00
#